data_AF-A0A3R7SXA7-F1
#
_entry.id   AF-A0A3R7SXA7-F1
#
_cell.length_a   1.000
_cell.length_b   1.000
_cell.length_c   1.000
_cell.angle_alpha   90.00
_cell.angle_beta   90.00
_cell.angle_gamma   90.00
#
_symmetry.space_group_name_H-M   'P 1'
#
loop_
_entity.id
_entity.type
_entity.pdbx_description
1 polymer ?
#
loop_
_entity_poly.entity_id
_entity_poly.type
_entity_poly.pdbx_seq_one_letter_code
_entity_poly.pdbx_strand_id
1 'polypeptide(L)'
;MKIFDCTLYYDENLILETRLNILDKYVDKFVICESTFTHSGKEKKLNFNIKKFSKFKSKIIYLVNDTEPKNIIYDKNFKEPSDQMRPNAMKRIANQREFLLKGLESADDNDLILYSDNDEIPNPETLNENLLKEKISIFEQKLFYYKFNLLYDKLLWYGTRACRKKHLPKFEILRLIKPKKYPLFRIDTFFKKNKRMDVQIIKNGGWHFTRVISPEEIHKKELIAEHHDEYKMSGKDPQKIADLIKRRVIDHNHFVDSTKSKYGKEFKLKQLSVNELPNYISQNIDKFRKFLDLD
;
A
#
# COMPACT_ATOMS: atom_id res chain seq x y z
N MET A 1 16.23 15.37 12.11
CA MET A 1 15.67 14.90 10.83
C MET A 1 14.23 14.52 11.08
N LYS A 2 13.27 15.14 10.39
CA LYS A 2 11.86 14.79 10.51
C LYS A 2 11.51 13.61 9.60
N ILE A 3 10.44 12.89 9.94
CA ILE A 3 9.89 11.79 9.16
C ILE A 3 8.47 12.13 8.69
N PHE A 4 8.27 12.05 7.38
CA PHE A 4 6.99 12.23 6.71
C PHE A 4 6.50 10.90 6.17
N ASP A 5 5.35 10.44 6.65
CA ASP A 5 4.69 9.22 6.17
C ASP A 5 3.60 9.56 5.17
N CYS A 6 3.79 9.21 3.89
CA CYS A 6 2.90 9.59 2.81
C CYS A 6 2.08 8.39 2.31
N THR A 7 0.76 8.50 2.35
CA THR A 7 -0.15 7.45 1.88
C THR A 7 -1.35 7.98 1.11
N LEU A 8 -1.92 7.11 0.28
CA LEU A 8 -3.22 7.35 -0.34
C LEU A 8 -4.34 6.82 0.56
N TYR A 9 -5.49 7.47 0.53
CA TYR A 9 -6.67 7.05 1.28
C TYR A 9 -7.87 6.81 0.36
N TYR A 10 -8.65 5.80 0.72
CA TYR A 10 -9.92 5.47 0.06
C TYR A 10 -11.03 5.22 1.08
N ASP A 11 -11.04 4.08 1.76
CA ASP A 11 -12.02 3.76 2.82
C ASP A 11 -11.51 2.63 3.74
N GLU A 12 -10.38 2.87 4.40
CA GLU A 12 -9.66 1.84 5.15
C GLU A 12 -9.37 2.30 6.58
N ASN A 13 -10.42 2.75 7.29
CA ASN A 13 -10.29 3.35 8.62
C ASN A 13 -9.53 2.46 9.61
N LEU A 14 -9.80 1.16 9.64
CA LEU A 14 -9.12 0.20 10.53
C LEU A 14 -7.61 0.16 10.28
N ILE A 15 -7.20 0.02 9.01
CA ILE A 15 -5.80 -0.08 8.62
C ILE A 15 -5.10 1.25 8.87
N LEU A 16 -5.72 2.37 8.48
CA LEU A 16 -5.13 3.69 8.73
C LEU A 16 -4.97 3.95 10.22
N GLU A 17 -5.97 3.67 11.04
CA GLU A 17 -5.86 3.83 12.51
C GLU A 17 -4.73 2.96 13.09
N THR A 18 -4.60 1.74 12.60
CA THR A 18 -3.53 0.80 13.00
C THR A 18 -2.16 1.36 12.63
N ARG A 19 -1.99 1.82 11.39
CA ARG A 19 -0.77 2.48 10.89
C ARG A 19 -0.40 3.69 11.74
N LEU A 20 -1.33 4.61 11.95
CA LEU A 20 -1.09 5.83 12.71
C LEU A 20 -0.63 5.51 14.14
N ASN A 21 -1.26 4.55 14.82
CA ASN A 21 -0.85 4.17 16.17
C ASN A 21 0.51 3.46 16.23
N ILE A 22 0.85 2.62 15.25
CA ILE A 22 2.16 1.95 15.17
C ILE A 22 3.27 2.99 14.97
N LEU A 23 3.02 4.00 14.14
CA LEU A 23 4.03 4.96 13.70
C LEU A 23 4.07 6.26 14.52
N ASP A 24 3.06 6.53 15.36
CA ASP A 24 2.88 7.82 16.06
C ASP A 24 4.16 8.34 16.72
N LYS A 25 4.86 7.49 17.46
CA LYS A 25 6.07 7.90 18.21
C LYS A 25 7.29 8.19 17.33
N TYR A 26 7.26 7.80 16.07
CA TYR A 26 8.40 7.82 15.15
C TYR A 26 8.20 8.81 14.00
N VAL A 27 6.95 9.12 13.65
CA VAL A 27 6.60 9.99 12.53
C VAL A 27 6.18 11.36 13.02
N ASP A 28 6.74 12.40 12.38
CA ASP A 28 6.41 13.80 12.67
C ASP A 28 5.14 14.25 11.96
N LYS A 29 4.97 13.82 10.70
CA LYS A 29 3.83 14.20 9.85
C LYS A 29 3.28 13.01 9.04
N PHE A 30 1.96 12.87 9.05
CA PHE A 30 1.24 11.92 8.22
C PHE A 30 0.59 12.68 7.05
N VAL A 31 1.09 12.49 5.84
CA VAL A 31 0.55 13.10 4.63
C VAL A 31 -0.42 12.13 3.98
N ILE A 32 -1.71 12.45 4.04
CA ILE A 32 -2.78 11.56 3.58
C ILE A 32 -3.50 12.22 2.42
N CYS A 33 -3.51 11.56 1.25
CA CYS A 33 -4.17 12.08 0.05
C CYS A 33 -5.39 11.24 -0.34
N GLU A 34 -6.57 11.88 -0.42
CA GLU A 34 -7.78 11.28 -0.97
C GLU A 34 -8.19 12.01 -2.25
N SER A 35 -8.67 11.28 -3.26
CA SER A 35 -9.20 11.88 -4.50
C SER A 35 -10.73 11.95 -4.50
N THR A 36 -11.29 12.96 -5.18
CA THR A 36 -12.73 13.02 -5.50
C THR A 36 -13.10 12.15 -6.70
N PHE A 37 -12.14 11.48 -7.35
CA PHE A 37 -12.38 10.54 -8.44
C PHE A 37 -11.94 9.12 -8.06
N THR A 38 -12.70 8.12 -8.49
CA THR A 38 -12.22 6.74 -8.51
C THR A 38 -11.15 6.58 -9.60
N HIS A 39 -10.37 5.50 -9.55
CA HIS A 39 -9.43 5.19 -10.63
C HIS A 39 -10.14 4.96 -11.98
N SER A 40 -11.41 4.52 -11.97
CA SER A 40 -12.24 4.40 -13.16
C SER A 40 -12.90 5.71 -13.63
N GLY A 41 -12.53 6.87 -13.05
CA GLY A 41 -13.03 8.18 -13.49
C GLY A 41 -14.41 8.58 -12.97
N LYS A 42 -15.00 7.81 -12.05
CA LYS A 42 -16.28 8.18 -11.45
C LYS A 42 -16.04 9.15 -10.30
N GLU A 43 -16.85 10.19 -10.20
CA GLU A 43 -16.85 11.04 -9.01
C GLU A 43 -17.22 10.23 -7.77
N LYS A 44 -16.54 10.52 -6.66
CA LYS A 44 -16.78 9.92 -5.36
C LYS A 44 -16.75 10.97 -4.27
N LYS A 45 -17.55 10.73 -3.23
CA LYS A 45 -17.47 11.51 -1.99
C LYS A 45 -16.17 11.16 -1.25
N LEU A 46 -15.69 12.13 -0.48
CA LEU A 46 -14.56 11.93 0.42
C LEU A 46 -15.04 11.15 1.64
N ASN A 47 -14.28 10.12 2.01
CA ASN A 47 -14.57 9.25 3.15
C ASN A 47 -13.74 9.61 4.38
N PHE A 48 -12.63 10.34 4.21
CA PHE A 48 -11.75 10.68 5.32
C PHE A 48 -12.45 11.60 6.31
N ASN A 49 -12.43 11.22 7.59
CA ASN A 49 -12.99 12.01 8.68
C ASN A 49 -11.96 12.17 9.79
N ILE A 50 -11.38 13.37 9.88
CA ILE A 50 -10.37 13.72 10.89
C ILE A 50 -10.84 13.50 12.33
N LYS A 51 -12.15 13.54 12.59
CA LYS A 51 -12.70 13.29 13.94
C LYS A 51 -12.43 11.85 14.41
N LYS A 52 -12.35 10.88 13.49
CA LYS A 52 -11.99 9.48 13.81
C LYS A 52 -10.51 9.33 14.19
N PHE A 53 -9.67 10.32 13.84
CA PHE A 53 -8.23 10.32 14.05
C PHE A 53 -7.78 11.51 14.90
N SER A 54 -8.64 11.96 15.82
CA SER A 54 -8.44 13.18 16.61
C SER A 54 -7.11 13.21 17.36
N LYS A 55 -6.67 12.06 17.87
CA LYS A 55 -5.34 11.86 18.52
C LYS A 55 -4.18 12.36 17.66
N PHE A 56 -4.27 12.20 16.34
CA PHE A 56 -3.18 12.50 15.39
C PHE A 56 -3.39 13.82 14.64
N LYS A 57 -4.43 14.58 14.99
CA LYS A 57 -4.87 15.77 14.23
C LYS A 57 -3.76 16.79 13.99
N SER A 58 -2.84 16.98 14.95
CA SER A 58 -1.70 17.90 14.82
C SER A 58 -0.58 17.40 13.89
N LYS A 59 -0.54 16.09 13.61
CA LYS A 59 0.44 15.45 12.73
C LYS A 59 -0.11 15.20 11.33
N ILE A 60 -1.42 15.08 11.17
CA ILE A 60 -2.04 14.79 9.87
C ILE A 60 -2.07 16.04 8.99
N ILE A 61 -1.50 15.92 7.80
CA ILE A 61 -1.67 16.82 6.66
C ILE A 61 -2.61 16.10 5.69
N TYR A 62 -3.87 16.51 5.66
CA TYR A 62 -4.87 15.92 4.78
C TYR A 62 -4.96 16.72 3.47
N LEU A 63 -4.79 16.01 2.35
CA LEU A 63 -4.82 16.56 1.00
C LEU A 63 -6.01 15.98 0.23
N VAL A 64 -6.74 16.86 -0.44
CA VAL A 64 -7.81 16.48 -1.36
C VAL A 64 -7.33 16.72 -2.79
N ASN A 65 -7.19 15.65 -3.56
CA ASN A 65 -6.97 15.75 -5.00
C ASN A 65 -8.30 15.78 -5.74
N ASP A 66 -8.76 16.98 -6.04
CA ASP A 66 -10.02 17.31 -6.71
C ASP A 66 -9.88 17.47 -8.23
N THR A 67 -8.74 17.09 -8.80
CA THR A 67 -8.45 17.28 -10.22
C THR A 67 -8.20 15.96 -10.95
N GLU A 68 -8.73 15.84 -12.17
CA GLU A 68 -8.32 14.80 -13.10
C GLU A 68 -6.99 15.15 -13.81
N PRO A 69 -6.21 14.15 -14.23
CA PRO A 69 -5.05 14.40 -15.09
C PRO A 69 -5.45 15.06 -16.41
N LYS A 70 -4.68 16.04 -16.88
CA LYS A 70 -4.97 16.75 -18.15
C LYS A 70 -4.90 15.86 -19.39
N ASN A 71 -4.26 14.70 -19.29
CA ASN A 71 -3.98 13.79 -20.41
C ASN A 71 -4.86 12.53 -20.41
N ILE A 72 -6.03 12.57 -19.77
CA ILE A 72 -7.05 11.52 -19.89
C ILE A 72 -7.59 11.53 -21.32
N ILE A 73 -7.73 10.33 -21.90
CA ILE A 73 -8.25 10.16 -23.27
C ILE A 73 -9.70 9.73 -23.19
N TYR A 74 -10.57 10.55 -23.76
CA TYR A 74 -12.00 10.29 -23.93
C TYR A 74 -12.34 10.19 -25.41
N ASP A 75 -13.41 9.47 -25.74
CA ASP A 75 -14.02 9.49 -27.06
C ASP A 75 -14.83 10.79 -27.29
N LYS A 76 -15.47 10.91 -28.46
CA LYS A 76 -16.28 12.08 -28.83
C LYS A 76 -17.50 12.30 -27.92
N ASN A 77 -17.92 11.28 -27.17
CA ASN A 77 -19.06 11.29 -26.26
C ASN A 77 -18.64 11.40 -24.78
N PHE A 78 -17.39 11.80 -24.51
CA PHE A 78 -16.83 11.87 -23.16
C PHE A 78 -16.83 10.53 -22.40
N LYS A 79 -16.78 9.41 -23.12
CA LYS A 79 -16.62 8.07 -22.55
C LYS A 79 -15.19 7.60 -22.74
N GLU A 80 -14.68 6.82 -21.79
CA GLU A 80 -13.38 6.20 -21.95
C GLU A 80 -13.47 5.03 -22.93
N PRO A 81 -12.71 5.03 -24.03
CA PRO A 81 -12.55 3.85 -24.87
C PRO A 81 -12.06 2.66 -24.04
N SER A 82 -12.47 1.44 -24.39
CA SER A 82 -12.12 0.22 -23.62
C SER A 82 -10.61 -0.01 -23.51
N ASP A 83 -9.85 0.32 -24.55
CA ASP A 83 -8.38 0.26 -24.59
C ASP A 83 -7.72 1.37 -23.75
N GLN A 84 -8.45 2.44 -23.44
CA GLN A 84 -7.97 3.58 -22.63
C GLN A 84 -8.36 3.49 -21.16
N MET A 85 -9.32 2.64 -20.77
CA MET A 85 -9.78 2.50 -19.38
C MET A 85 -8.61 2.23 -18.40
N ARG A 86 -7.75 1.25 -18.71
CA ARG A 86 -6.59 0.93 -17.86
C ARG A 86 -5.51 2.02 -17.89
N PRO A 87 -5.06 2.52 -19.07
CA PRO A 87 -4.14 3.65 -19.13
C PRO A 87 -4.63 4.90 -18.37
N ASN A 88 -5.90 5.26 -18.49
CA ASN A 88 -6.49 6.40 -17.78
C ASN A 88 -6.53 6.17 -16.27
N ALA A 89 -6.89 4.97 -15.81
CA ALA A 89 -6.81 4.60 -14.39
C ALA A 89 -5.39 4.77 -13.84
N MET A 90 -4.37 4.33 -14.57
CA MET A 90 -2.96 4.52 -14.18
C MET A 90 -2.59 6.00 -14.10
N LYS A 91 -3.05 6.83 -15.04
CA LYS A 91 -2.82 8.29 -15.00
C LYS A 91 -3.46 8.93 -13.76
N ARG A 92 -4.68 8.52 -13.38
CA ARG A 92 -5.37 9.03 -12.18
C ARG A 92 -4.64 8.64 -10.90
N ILE A 93 -4.22 7.37 -10.80
CA ILE A 93 -3.43 6.88 -9.67
C ILE A 93 -2.13 7.69 -9.55
N ALA A 94 -1.38 7.83 -10.65
CA ALA A 94 -0.15 8.60 -10.66
C ALA A 94 -0.40 10.06 -10.25
N ASN A 95 -1.47 10.70 -10.74
CA ASN A 95 -1.82 12.07 -10.35
C ASN A 95 -2.10 12.20 -8.85
N GLN A 96 -2.85 11.25 -8.25
CA GLN A 96 -3.09 11.25 -6.81
C GLN A 96 -1.80 11.06 -6.01
N ARG A 97 -0.89 10.19 -6.47
CA ARG A 97 0.43 9.98 -5.86
C ARG A 97 1.28 11.24 -5.91
N GLU A 98 1.37 11.89 -7.07
CA GLU A 98 2.15 13.13 -7.20
C GLU A 98 1.57 14.27 -6.36
N PHE A 99 0.26 14.27 -6.12
CA PHE A 99 -0.39 15.29 -5.28
C PHE A 99 0.13 15.28 -3.83
N LEU A 100 0.68 14.16 -3.34
CA LEU A 100 1.34 14.06 -2.03
C LEU A 100 2.51 15.05 -1.88
N LEU A 101 3.11 15.51 -2.98
CA LEU A 101 4.21 16.49 -2.93
C LEU A 101 3.80 17.79 -2.25
N LYS A 102 2.52 18.19 -2.34
CA LYS A 102 1.98 19.37 -1.65
C LYS A 102 2.04 19.25 -0.13
N GLY A 103 1.99 18.03 0.40
CA GLY A 103 2.11 17.80 1.85
C GLY A 103 3.54 17.87 2.38
N LEU A 104 4.52 18.07 1.49
CA LEU A 104 5.95 18.08 1.81
C LEU A 104 6.57 19.48 1.74
N GLU A 105 5.77 20.55 1.70
CA GLU A 105 6.26 21.95 1.64
C GLU A 105 7.06 22.34 2.90
N SER A 106 6.73 21.73 4.04
CA SER A 106 7.43 21.96 5.32
C SER A 106 8.59 20.99 5.61
N ALA A 107 8.91 20.12 4.64
CA ALA A 107 9.99 19.15 4.77
C ALA A 107 11.30 19.75 4.28
N ASP A 108 12.36 19.59 5.07
CA ASP A 108 13.71 20.00 4.69
C ASP A 108 14.36 18.95 3.77
N ASP A 109 15.36 19.35 2.99
CA ASP A 109 16.06 18.49 2.03
C ASP A 109 16.61 17.17 2.61
N ASN A 110 16.95 17.17 3.89
CA ASN A 110 17.50 16.01 4.59
C ASN A 110 16.45 15.19 5.34
N ASP A 111 15.18 15.62 5.38
CA ASP A 111 14.08 14.91 6.03
C ASP A 111 13.74 13.61 5.28
N LEU A 112 13.26 12.62 6.04
CA LEU A 112 12.93 11.29 5.54
C LEU A 112 11.49 11.26 5.04
N ILE A 113 11.32 10.88 3.78
CA ILE A 113 10.01 10.70 3.15
C ILE A 113 9.76 9.21 3.00
N LEU A 114 8.67 8.72 3.58
CA LEU A 114 8.15 7.36 3.40
C LEU A 114 6.96 7.41 2.45
N TYR A 115 6.85 6.43 1.56
CA TYR A 115 5.70 6.24 0.70
C TYR A 115 5.29 4.77 0.63
N SER A 116 4.00 4.50 0.83
CA SER A 116 3.42 3.17 0.68
C SER A 116 1.89 3.22 0.58
N ASP A 117 1.28 2.09 0.27
CA ASP A 117 -0.16 1.92 0.51
C ASP A 117 -0.43 1.85 2.03
N ASN A 118 -1.67 2.11 2.48
CA ASN A 118 -1.97 2.18 3.91
C ASN A 118 -1.70 0.85 4.63
N ASP A 119 -1.97 -0.27 3.95
CA ASP A 119 -1.80 -1.62 4.46
C ASP A 119 -0.33 -2.09 4.48
N GLU A 120 0.58 -1.36 3.84
CA GLU A 120 2.02 -1.58 3.84
C GLU A 120 2.69 -0.76 4.95
N ILE A 121 2.60 -1.21 6.21
CA ILE A 121 3.09 -0.47 7.39
C ILE A 121 4.58 -0.77 7.63
N PRO A 122 5.49 0.23 7.59
CA PRO A 122 6.90 0.01 7.87
C PRO A 122 7.15 -0.31 9.34
N ASN A 123 8.19 -1.09 9.63
CA ASN A 123 8.61 -1.34 11.00
C ASN A 123 9.28 -0.07 11.58
N PRO A 124 8.69 0.58 12.59
CA PRO A 124 9.23 1.83 13.14
C PRO A 124 10.64 1.68 13.71
N GLU A 125 11.02 0.50 14.21
CA GLU A 125 12.37 0.26 14.76
C GLU A 125 13.48 0.36 13.69
N THR A 126 13.10 0.18 12.42
CA THR A 126 14.03 0.35 11.29
C THR A 126 14.19 1.82 10.88
N LEU A 127 13.33 2.73 11.35
CA LEU A 127 13.34 4.15 11.03
C LEU A 127 14.33 4.93 11.92
N ASN A 128 15.63 4.65 11.74
CA ASN A 128 16.70 5.33 12.47
C ASN A 128 17.61 6.14 11.53
N GLU A 129 18.52 6.94 12.09
CA GLU A 129 19.41 7.81 11.32
C GLU A 129 20.32 7.06 10.32
N ASN A 130 20.62 5.79 10.61
CA ASN A 130 21.43 4.91 9.77
C ASN A 130 20.64 4.23 8.65
N LEU A 131 19.32 4.44 8.57
CA LEU A 131 18.44 3.82 7.58
C LEU A 131 18.92 4.07 6.15
N LEU A 132 19.40 5.28 5.83
CA LEU A 132 19.67 5.71 4.45
C LEU A 132 21.16 5.64 4.06
N LYS A 133 21.76 4.44 4.06
CA LYS A 133 23.09 4.22 3.45
C LYS A 133 23.09 4.46 1.94
N GLU A 134 21.96 4.20 1.28
CA GLU A 134 21.72 4.44 -0.14
C GLU A 134 20.63 5.51 -0.32
N LYS A 135 20.50 6.08 -1.53
CA LYS A 135 19.52 7.16 -1.78
C LYS A 135 18.07 6.71 -1.65
N ILE A 136 17.76 5.44 -1.95
CA ILE A 136 16.43 4.86 -1.81
C ILE A 136 16.52 3.58 -1.01
N SER A 137 15.61 3.43 -0.05
CA SER A 137 15.44 2.23 0.75
C SER A 137 14.10 1.59 0.45
N ILE A 138 14.09 0.26 0.41
CA ILE A 138 12.90 -0.54 0.11
C ILE A 138 12.72 -1.53 1.24
N PHE A 139 11.53 -1.54 1.83
CA PHE A 139 11.25 -2.31 3.03
C PHE A 139 10.71 -3.68 2.62
N GLU A 140 11.40 -4.72 3.06
CA GLU A 140 10.96 -6.10 2.93
C GLU A 140 10.02 -6.43 4.09
N GLN A 141 8.74 -6.59 3.77
CA GLN A 141 7.63 -6.71 4.70
C GLN A 141 7.03 -8.11 4.66
N LYS A 142 6.59 -8.59 5.82
CA LYS A 142 5.84 -9.84 5.94
C LYS A 142 4.42 -9.65 5.38
N LEU A 143 3.93 -10.59 4.57
CA LEU A 143 2.61 -10.51 3.94
C LEU A 143 1.56 -11.26 4.76
N PHE A 144 0.50 -10.58 5.16
CA PHE A 144 -0.60 -11.15 5.94
C PHE A 144 -1.92 -11.04 5.19
N TYR A 145 -2.73 -12.08 5.30
CA TYR A 145 -4.03 -12.17 4.65
C TYR A 145 -5.15 -12.33 5.66
N TYR A 146 -6.26 -11.63 5.45
CA TYR A 146 -7.55 -11.79 6.16
C TYR A 146 -7.57 -11.38 7.64
N LYS A 147 -6.51 -11.67 8.39
CA LYS A 147 -6.35 -11.39 9.81
C LYS A 147 -4.92 -10.89 10.06
N PHE A 148 -4.73 -10.11 11.12
CA PHE A 148 -3.42 -9.53 11.43
C PHE A 148 -2.34 -10.58 11.72
N ASN A 149 -2.72 -11.80 12.12
CA ASN A 149 -1.80 -12.88 12.49
C ASN A 149 -1.78 -14.07 11.54
N LEU A 150 -2.37 -13.96 10.34
CA LEU A 150 -2.29 -15.02 9.33
C LEU A 150 -1.25 -14.66 8.27
N LEU A 151 -0.03 -15.17 8.45
CA LEU A 151 1.14 -14.92 7.62
C LEU A 151 1.14 -15.80 6.37
N TYR A 152 1.35 -15.20 5.20
CA TYR A 152 1.76 -15.90 4.00
C TYR A 152 3.29 -15.98 3.93
N ASP A 153 3.85 -17.12 4.33
CA ASP A 153 5.30 -17.30 4.54
C ASP A 153 6.09 -17.64 3.27
N LYS A 154 5.43 -17.75 2.11
CA LYS A 154 6.07 -18.13 0.84
C LYS A 154 6.70 -16.95 0.10
N LEU A 155 6.32 -15.72 0.44
CA LEU A 155 6.77 -14.51 -0.24
C LEU A 155 6.98 -13.38 0.76
N LEU A 156 7.99 -12.56 0.50
CA LEU A 156 8.17 -11.27 1.16
C LEU A 156 7.68 -10.16 0.23
N TRP A 157 6.94 -9.21 0.80
CA TRP A 157 6.39 -8.08 0.08
C TRP A 157 7.36 -6.89 0.14
N TYR A 158 7.64 -6.26 -1.00
CA TYR A 158 8.49 -5.08 -1.05
C TYR A 158 7.61 -3.83 -1.16
N GLY A 159 7.05 -3.38 -0.04
CA GLY A 159 6.08 -2.29 -0.01
C GLY A 159 6.76 -0.94 0.15
N THR A 160 6.88 -0.48 1.40
CA THR A 160 7.31 0.89 1.75
C THR A 160 8.63 1.27 1.10
N ARG A 161 8.68 2.52 0.61
CA ARG A 161 9.85 3.14 -0.02
C ARG A 161 10.23 4.37 0.78
N ALA A 162 11.52 4.57 0.97
CA ALA A 162 12.02 5.72 1.72
C ALA A 162 13.21 6.39 1.04
N CYS A 163 13.29 7.72 1.17
CA CYS A 163 14.44 8.51 0.76
C CYS A 163 14.49 9.85 1.48
N ARG A 164 15.63 10.54 1.43
CA ARG A 164 15.67 11.95 1.81
C ARG A 164 14.88 12.78 0.80
N LYS A 165 14.26 13.87 1.25
CA LYS A 165 13.49 14.79 0.38
C LYS A 165 14.28 15.25 -0.85
N LYS A 166 15.56 15.60 -0.71
CA LYS A 166 16.45 15.99 -1.82
C LYS A 166 16.71 14.89 -2.87
N HIS A 167 16.37 13.64 -2.56
CA HIS A 167 16.51 12.49 -3.46
C HIS A 167 15.17 11.91 -3.90
N LEU A 168 14.06 12.52 -3.48
CA LEU A 168 12.70 12.08 -3.81
C LEU A 168 12.46 12.27 -5.32
N PRO A 169 12.33 11.18 -6.10
CA PRO A 169 11.78 11.31 -7.44
C PRO A 169 10.26 11.55 -7.33
N LYS A 170 9.57 11.64 -8.47
CA LYS A 170 8.12 11.49 -8.50
C LYS A 170 7.67 10.26 -7.69
N PHE A 171 6.60 10.37 -6.90
CA PHE A 171 6.07 9.26 -6.09
C PHE A 171 5.72 8.03 -6.95
N GLU A 172 5.19 8.26 -8.15
CA GLU A 172 4.94 7.20 -9.13
C GLU A 172 6.23 6.46 -9.49
N ILE A 173 7.31 7.19 -9.74
CA ILE A 173 8.62 6.59 -10.04
C ILE A 173 9.12 5.83 -8.81
N LEU A 174 9.02 6.41 -7.61
CA LEU A 174 9.44 5.79 -6.35
C LEU A 174 8.77 4.43 -6.15
N ARG A 175 7.46 4.32 -6.39
CA ARG A 175 6.68 3.08 -6.29
C ARG A 175 7.16 2.01 -7.27
N LEU A 176 7.50 2.41 -8.49
CA LEU A 176 7.88 1.49 -9.56
C LEU A 176 9.33 0.98 -9.48
N ILE A 177 10.18 1.57 -8.61
CA ILE A 177 11.57 1.12 -8.42
C ILE A 177 11.58 -0.36 -8.03
N LYS A 178 12.34 -1.16 -8.78
CA LYS A 178 12.45 -2.60 -8.51
C LYS A 178 13.24 -2.86 -7.21
N PRO A 179 12.85 -3.87 -6.41
CA PRO A 179 13.57 -4.29 -5.20
C PRO A 179 14.85 -5.06 -5.54
N LYS A 180 15.72 -4.46 -6.35
CA LYS A 180 16.99 -5.05 -6.80
C LYS A 180 18.00 -3.94 -7.04
N LYS A 181 19.18 -4.08 -6.42
CA LYS A 181 20.36 -3.26 -6.73
C LYS A 181 20.98 -3.79 -8.03
N TYR A 182 21.08 -2.94 -9.05
CA TYR A 182 21.69 -3.32 -10.33
C TYR A 182 23.19 -2.98 -10.34
N PRO A 183 24.05 -3.79 -10.99
CA PRO A 183 25.48 -3.48 -11.13
C PRO A 183 25.76 -2.24 -12.01
N LEU A 184 26.88 -1.57 -11.75
CA LEU A 184 27.36 -0.37 -12.46
C LEU A 184 27.48 -0.53 -13.99
N PHE A 185 27.80 -1.74 -14.46
CA PHE A 185 28.12 -2.01 -15.87
C PHE A 185 26.89 -2.31 -16.75
N ARG A 186 25.68 -2.30 -16.19
CA ARG A 186 24.44 -2.53 -16.95
C ARG A 186 24.01 -1.24 -17.66
N ILE A 187 24.44 -1.06 -18.91
CA ILE A 187 24.11 0.13 -19.73
C ILE A 187 22.59 0.39 -19.82
N ASP A 188 21.74 -0.64 -19.72
CA ASP A 188 20.28 -0.50 -19.75
C ASP A 188 19.66 0.16 -18.50
N THR A 189 20.41 0.31 -17.39
CA THR A 189 19.95 1.05 -16.21
C THR A 189 20.01 2.55 -16.38
N PHE A 190 20.81 3.07 -17.32
CA PHE A 190 20.84 4.50 -17.65
C PHE A 190 19.55 4.96 -18.36
N PHE A 191 18.85 4.04 -19.06
CA PHE A 191 17.65 4.36 -19.83
C PHE A 191 16.34 4.04 -19.10
N LYS A 192 16.36 3.25 -18.01
CA LYS A 192 15.15 2.81 -17.28
C LYS A 192 15.11 3.37 -15.87
N LYS A 193 14.26 4.38 -15.64
CA LYS A 193 14.09 5.08 -14.35
C LYS A 193 13.72 4.18 -13.16
N ASN A 194 13.20 2.98 -13.41
CA ASN A 194 12.83 2.00 -12.37
C ASN A 194 13.95 1.01 -12.00
N LYS A 195 15.10 1.05 -12.67
CA LYS A 195 16.29 0.25 -12.34
C LYS A 195 17.34 1.17 -11.75
N ARG A 196 17.73 0.91 -10.51
CA ARG A 196 18.64 1.80 -9.78
C ARG A 196 19.80 1.05 -9.17
N MET A 197 20.89 1.78 -8.98
CA MET A 197 22.15 1.29 -8.42
C MET A 197 22.33 1.72 -6.97
N ASP A 198 21.61 2.77 -6.56
CA ASP A 198 21.61 3.42 -5.25
C ASP A 198 20.37 3.00 -4.44
N VAL A 199 20.13 1.69 -4.39
CA VAL A 199 19.00 1.06 -3.70
C VAL A 199 19.52 0.06 -2.67
N GLN A 200 18.95 0.10 -1.47
CA GLN A 200 19.13 -0.91 -0.44
C GLN A 200 17.80 -1.55 -0.05
N ILE A 201 17.87 -2.80 0.41
CA ILE A 201 16.72 -3.53 0.96
C ILE A 201 16.84 -3.55 2.49
N ILE A 202 15.79 -3.09 3.16
CA ILE A 202 15.67 -3.10 4.61
C ILE A 202 14.95 -4.38 5.02
N LYS A 203 15.70 -5.30 5.63
CA LYS A 203 15.19 -6.56 6.17
C LYS A 203 14.33 -6.29 7.42
N ASN A 204 13.34 -7.14 7.67
CA ASN A 204 12.35 -6.94 8.74
C ASN A 204 11.70 -5.55 8.69
N GLY A 205 11.44 -5.08 7.47
CA GLY A 205 10.99 -3.73 7.17
C GLY A 205 9.52 -3.48 7.49
N GLY A 206 8.79 -4.44 8.04
CA GLY A 206 7.41 -4.24 8.51
C GLY A 206 6.42 -5.27 7.98
N TRP A 207 5.21 -4.83 7.73
CA TRP A 207 4.05 -5.70 7.51
C TRP A 207 3.17 -5.19 6.36
N HIS A 208 2.64 -6.11 5.57
CA HIS A 208 1.59 -5.86 4.58
C HIS A 208 0.32 -6.59 5.00
N PHE A 209 -0.67 -5.85 5.49
CA PHE A 209 -1.93 -6.40 6.02
C PHE A 209 -3.05 -6.36 4.99
N THR A 210 -3.03 -7.29 4.04
CA THR A 210 -4.03 -7.28 2.98
C THR A 210 -5.33 -7.99 3.39
N ARG A 211 -6.46 -7.38 3.00
CA ARG A 211 -7.81 -7.95 3.17
C ARG A 211 -8.21 -8.22 4.63
N VAL A 212 -7.74 -7.43 5.59
CA VAL A 212 -8.18 -7.49 7.00
C VAL A 212 -9.55 -6.80 7.18
N ILE A 213 -10.58 -7.37 6.55
CA ILE A 213 -11.97 -6.90 6.50
C ILE A 213 -12.91 -8.12 6.42
N SER A 214 -14.23 -7.90 6.44
CA SER A 214 -15.20 -9.01 6.34
C SER A 214 -15.18 -9.71 4.97
N PRO A 215 -15.60 -10.98 4.86
CA PRO A 215 -15.74 -11.67 3.58
C PRO A 215 -16.57 -10.89 2.54
N GLU A 216 -17.64 -10.24 2.98
CA GLU A 216 -18.52 -9.43 2.15
C GLU A 216 -17.80 -8.20 1.59
N GLU A 217 -16.98 -7.54 2.42
CA GLU A 217 -16.16 -6.40 2.00
C GLU A 217 -15.02 -6.84 1.07
N ILE A 218 -14.38 -7.99 1.33
CA ILE A 218 -13.40 -8.57 0.41
C ILE A 218 -14.04 -8.79 -0.95
N HIS A 219 -15.21 -9.44 -0.98
CA HIS A 219 -15.93 -9.71 -2.23
C HIS A 219 -16.23 -8.41 -3.01
N LYS A 220 -16.78 -7.40 -2.34
CA LYS A 220 -17.05 -6.08 -2.95
C LYS A 220 -15.79 -5.42 -3.50
N LYS A 221 -14.68 -5.49 -2.74
CA LYS A 221 -13.39 -4.87 -3.12
C LYS A 221 -12.75 -5.58 -4.32
N GLU A 222 -12.81 -6.91 -4.37
CA GLU A 222 -12.27 -7.68 -5.50
C GLU A 222 -13.05 -7.45 -6.80
N LEU A 223 -14.37 -7.23 -6.73
CA LEU A 223 -15.20 -6.92 -7.90
C LEU A 223 -14.85 -5.58 -8.59
N ILE A 224 -14.16 -4.68 -7.90
CA ILE A 224 -13.75 -3.36 -8.40
C ILE A 224 -12.24 -3.22 -8.56
N ALA A 225 -11.46 -4.23 -8.15
CA ALA A 225 -10.01 -4.21 -8.20
C ALA A 225 -9.49 -4.30 -9.65
N GLU A 226 -8.20 -4.01 -9.84
CA GLU A 226 -7.56 -4.07 -11.17
C GLU A 226 -7.69 -5.42 -11.88
N HIS A 227 -7.77 -6.52 -11.11
CA HIS A 227 -7.88 -7.90 -11.62
C HIS A 227 -9.29 -8.49 -11.41
N HIS A 228 -10.33 -7.64 -11.36
CA HIS A 228 -11.70 -8.08 -11.08
C HIS A 228 -12.23 -9.09 -12.10
N ASP A 229 -11.75 -9.11 -13.34
CA ASP A 229 -12.15 -10.11 -14.34
C ASP A 229 -11.71 -11.52 -13.94
N GLU A 230 -10.45 -11.69 -13.52
CA GLU A 230 -9.94 -12.97 -13.01
C GLU A 230 -10.72 -13.42 -11.76
N TYR A 231 -11.05 -12.47 -10.89
CA TYR A 231 -11.84 -12.75 -9.70
C TYR A 231 -13.27 -13.18 -10.05
N LYS A 232 -13.94 -12.48 -10.98
CA LYS A 232 -15.29 -12.86 -11.46
C LYS A 232 -15.27 -14.26 -12.07
N MET A 233 -14.25 -14.59 -12.87
CA MET A 233 -14.08 -15.92 -13.45
C MET A 233 -13.88 -17.02 -12.40
N SER A 234 -13.31 -16.70 -11.24
CA SER A 234 -13.15 -17.66 -10.14
C SER A 234 -14.47 -18.10 -9.49
N GLY A 235 -15.57 -17.39 -9.75
CA GLY A 235 -16.90 -17.66 -9.19
C GLY A 235 -16.97 -17.51 -7.67
N LYS A 236 -16.04 -16.78 -7.05
CA LYS A 236 -16.00 -16.59 -5.60
C LYS A 236 -17.10 -15.66 -5.11
N ASP A 237 -17.76 -16.11 -4.05
CA ASP A 237 -18.74 -15.36 -3.28
C ASP A 237 -18.23 -15.15 -1.83
N PRO A 238 -18.96 -14.39 -1.00
CA PRO A 238 -18.58 -14.20 0.41
C PRO A 238 -18.50 -15.51 1.20
N GLN A 239 -19.31 -16.52 0.90
CA GLN A 239 -19.29 -17.81 1.61
C GLN A 239 -17.99 -18.57 1.35
N LYS A 240 -17.55 -18.62 0.09
CA LYS A 240 -16.27 -19.22 -0.28
C LYS A 240 -15.09 -18.45 0.31
N ILE A 241 -15.15 -17.12 0.39
CA ILE A 241 -14.13 -16.33 1.10
C ILE A 241 -14.12 -16.68 2.60
N ALA A 242 -15.28 -16.79 3.24
CA ALA A 242 -15.37 -17.17 4.66
C ALA A 242 -14.77 -18.57 4.91
N ASP A 243 -15.00 -19.52 4.01
CA ASP A 243 -14.38 -20.85 4.05
C ASP A 243 -12.85 -20.78 3.93
N LEU A 244 -12.32 -20.01 2.96
CA LEU A 244 -10.88 -19.80 2.78
C LEU A 244 -10.23 -19.23 4.06
N ILE A 245 -10.87 -18.25 4.70
CA ILE A 245 -10.42 -17.66 5.96
C ILE A 245 -10.40 -18.72 7.07
N LYS A 246 -11.50 -19.46 7.24
CA LYS A 246 -11.63 -20.51 8.26
C LYS A 246 -10.58 -21.61 8.10
N ARG A 247 -10.30 -22.00 6.85
CA ARG A 247 -9.27 -23.00 6.52
C ARG A 247 -7.85 -22.43 6.51
N ARG A 248 -7.69 -21.11 6.73
CA ARG A 248 -6.41 -20.38 6.72
C ARG A 248 -5.68 -20.60 5.39
N VAL A 249 -6.36 -20.45 4.27
CA VAL A 249 -5.78 -20.61 2.94
C VAL A 249 -6.09 -19.42 2.05
N ILE A 250 -5.16 -19.09 1.16
CA ILE A 250 -5.43 -18.25 -0.01
C ILE A 250 -5.46 -19.13 -1.26
N ASP A 251 -6.26 -18.76 -2.24
CA ASP A 251 -6.33 -19.42 -3.54
C ASP A 251 -5.68 -18.61 -4.67
N HIS A 252 -4.98 -17.53 -4.30
CA HIS A 252 -4.28 -16.62 -5.21
C HIS A 252 -2.79 -16.95 -5.30
N ASN A 253 -2.32 -17.28 -6.50
CA ASN A 253 -0.94 -17.64 -6.76
C ASN A 253 -0.10 -16.42 -7.16
N HIS A 254 0.69 -15.91 -6.21
CA HIS A 254 1.61 -14.78 -6.42
C HIS A 254 2.80 -15.07 -7.35
N PHE A 255 3.06 -16.34 -7.69
CA PHE A 255 4.20 -16.73 -8.52
C PHE A 255 3.86 -16.90 -10.00
N VAL A 256 2.57 -16.84 -10.35
CA VAL A 256 2.09 -17.01 -11.72
C VAL A 256 2.08 -15.66 -12.42
N ASP A 257 2.63 -15.64 -13.63
CA ASP A 257 2.59 -14.47 -14.51
C ASP A 257 1.14 -14.10 -14.87
N SER A 258 0.86 -12.82 -15.10
CA SER A 258 -0.49 -12.30 -15.38
C SER A 258 -1.16 -12.83 -16.65
N THR A 259 -0.45 -13.69 -17.41
CA THR A 259 -0.95 -14.35 -18.62
C THR A 259 -1.69 -15.66 -18.35
N LYS A 260 -1.68 -16.15 -17.11
CA LYS A 260 -2.35 -17.39 -16.69
C LYS A 260 -3.28 -17.12 -15.50
N SER A 261 -4.31 -17.94 -15.33
CA SER A 261 -5.20 -17.85 -14.16
C SER A 261 -4.37 -17.93 -12.87
N LYS A 262 -4.48 -16.89 -12.04
CA LYS A 262 -3.84 -16.85 -10.72
C LYS A 262 -4.63 -17.63 -9.67
N TYR A 263 -5.87 -18.01 -9.97
CA TYR A 263 -6.75 -18.73 -9.06
C TYR A 263 -6.77 -20.23 -9.34
N GLY A 264 -6.83 -21.02 -8.26
CA GLY A 264 -7.05 -22.48 -8.33
C GLY A 264 -6.05 -23.33 -7.54
N LYS A 265 -4.92 -22.77 -7.10
CA LYS A 265 -4.01 -23.44 -6.17
C LYS A 265 -4.14 -22.81 -4.79
N GLU A 266 -4.38 -23.65 -3.79
CA GLU A 266 -4.46 -23.20 -2.40
C GLU A 266 -3.09 -23.16 -1.73
N PHE A 267 -2.87 -22.15 -0.89
CA PHE A 267 -1.68 -22.00 -0.08
C PHE A 267 -2.08 -21.73 1.36
N LYS A 268 -1.57 -22.55 2.28
CA LYS A 268 -1.82 -22.39 3.72
C LYS A 268 -1.11 -21.15 4.26
N LEU A 269 -1.82 -20.42 5.10
CA LEU A 269 -1.35 -19.33 5.92
C LEU A 269 -0.86 -19.90 7.27
N LYS A 270 0.24 -19.34 7.76
CA LYS A 270 0.80 -19.64 9.08
C LYS A 270 0.19 -18.69 10.10
N GLN A 271 -0.50 -19.24 11.10
CA GLN A 271 -0.94 -18.46 12.26
C GLN A 271 0.28 -18.11 13.12
N LEU A 272 0.48 -16.82 13.40
CA LEU A 272 1.51 -16.33 14.30
C LEU A 272 0.95 -16.07 15.69
N SER A 273 1.84 -16.13 16.68
CA SER A 273 1.51 -15.66 18.03
C SER A 273 1.28 -14.15 18.02
N VAL A 274 0.38 -13.67 18.88
CA VAL A 274 0.12 -12.23 19.06
C VAL A 274 1.39 -11.46 19.45
N ASN A 275 2.35 -12.12 20.11
CA ASN A 275 3.63 -11.51 20.49
C ASN A 275 4.57 -11.25 19.31
N GLU A 276 4.30 -11.83 18.14
CA GLU A 276 5.08 -11.61 16.90
C GLU A 276 4.51 -10.47 16.03
N LEU A 277 3.36 -9.91 16.44
CA LEU A 277 2.70 -8.79 15.77
C LEU A 277 3.33 -7.44 16.17
N PRO A 278 3.06 -6.35 15.42
CA PRO A 278 3.43 -5.01 15.87
C PRO A 278 3.01 -4.76 17.33
N ASN A 279 3.89 -4.13 18.12
CA ASN A 279 3.68 -3.87 19.55
C ASN A 279 2.31 -3.24 19.85
N TYR A 280 1.83 -2.33 19.00
CA TYR A 280 0.51 -1.74 19.18
C TYR A 280 -0.63 -2.77 19.11
N ILE A 281 -0.57 -3.72 18.17
CA ILE A 281 -1.59 -4.76 18.03
C ILE A 281 -1.51 -5.73 19.21
N SER A 282 -0.31 -6.19 19.57
CA SER A 282 -0.10 -7.14 20.67
C SER A 282 -0.51 -6.57 22.03
N GLN A 283 -0.39 -5.25 22.23
CA GLN A 283 -0.82 -4.56 23.45
C GLN A 283 -2.32 -4.21 23.46
N ASN A 284 -3.03 -4.37 22.35
CA ASN A 284 -4.45 -3.97 22.21
C ASN A 284 -5.30 -5.11 21.63
N ILE A 285 -5.06 -6.35 22.08
CA ILE A 285 -5.71 -7.57 21.54
C ILE A 285 -7.23 -7.45 21.53
N ASP A 286 -7.85 -6.94 22.60
CA ASP A 286 -9.31 -6.84 22.69
C ASP A 286 -9.91 -5.94 21.60
N LYS A 287 -9.22 -4.85 21.25
CA LYS A 287 -9.62 -3.97 20.13
C LYS A 287 -9.59 -4.73 18.80
N PHE A 288 -8.57 -5.57 18.61
CA PHE A 288 -8.34 -6.28 17.36
C PHE A 288 -8.92 -7.70 17.34
N ARG A 289 -9.65 -8.12 18.38
CA ARG A 289 -10.09 -9.50 18.57
C ARG A 289 -10.81 -10.07 17.34
N LYS A 290 -11.70 -9.27 16.71
CA LYS A 290 -12.43 -9.67 15.50
C LYS A 290 -11.54 -9.84 14.25
N PHE A 291 -10.37 -9.22 14.26
CA PHE A 291 -9.38 -9.20 13.17
C PHE A 291 -8.17 -10.09 13.45
N LEU A 292 -8.19 -10.82 14.56
CA LEU A 292 -7.21 -11.84 14.93
C LEU A 292 -7.85 -13.22 14.81
N ASP A 293 -7.03 -14.19 14.44
CA ASP A 293 -7.36 -15.60 14.47
C ASP A 293 -6.82 -16.17 15.78
N LEU A 294 -7.67 -16.26 16.81
CA LEU A 294 -7.29 -16.65 18.18
C LEU A 294 -7.69 -18.08 18.54
N ASP A 295 -8.42 -18.75 17.64
CA ASP A 295 -8.88 -20.13 17.79
C ASP A 295 -7.87 -21.15 17.24
#